data_AF-A0A7G6XM53-F1
#
_entry.id   AF-A0A7G6XM53-F1
#
_cell.length_a   1.000
_cell.length_b   1.000
_cell.length_c   1.000
_cell.angle_alpha   90.00
_cell.angle_beta   90.00
_cell.angle_gamma   90.00
#
_symmetry.space_group_name_H-M   'P 1'
#
loop_
_entity.id
_entity.type
_entity.pdbx_description
1 polymer ?
#
loop_
_entity_poly.entity_id
_entity_poly.type
_entity_poly.pdbx_seq_one_letter_code
_entity_poly.pdbx_strand_id
1 'polypeptide(L)'
;MTTADPRPLTGEPIALDLLNTRWMREGELVDLFAGAFGLSRVEGLAVWLESAGLAGRFRADASTLVHLMTAREALARAVADPADESARALVDAVLEHGRIRATLTAEGPGERAEFDDPTWGPAWTAARNYLELLASAPGRIHKCASETCVLHFHDTSRNGTRRWCSMSACGNRAKASRHYARTRER
;
A
#
# COMPACT_ATOMS: atom_id res chain seq x y z
N MET A 1 20.75 9.64 -8.98
CA MET A 1 19.61 10.55 -8.78
C MET A 1 18.41 9.68 -8.50
N THR A 2 17.85 9.75 -7.30
CA THR A 2 16.63 9.04 -6.93
C THR A 2 15.48 9.60 -7.76
N THR A 3 14.92 8.79 -8.64
CA THR A 3 13.74 9.15 -9.42
C THR A 3 12.59 9.40 -8.44
N ALA A 4 12.00 10.60 -8.49
CA ALA A 4 10.85 10.92 -7.64
C ALA A 4 9.71 9.92 -7.91
N ASP A 5 9.08 9.43 -6.85
CA ASP A 5 7.96 8.50 -6.96
C ASP A 5 6.77 9.16 -7.68
N PRO A 6 6.29 8.64 -8.82
CA PRO A 6 5.23 9.26 -9.60
C PRO A 6 3.83 9.03 -9.03
N ARG A 7 3.70 8.22 -7.96
CA ARG A 7 2.41 7.91 -7.36
C ARG A 7 1.78 9.15 -6.72
N PRO A 8 0.45 9.33 -6.85
CA PRO A 8 -0.26 10.49 -6.30
C PRO A 8 -0.45 10.44 -4.77
N LEU A 9 -0.21 9.27 -4.16
CA LEU A 9 -0.29 9.06 -2.72
C LEU A 9 0.82 8.10 -2.30
N THR A 10 1.68 8.57 -1.41
CA THR A 10 2.79 7.82 -0.81
C THR A 10 2.80 8.05 0.70
N GLY A 11 3.49 7.18 1.44
CA GLY A 11 3.67 7.33 2.88
C GLY A 11 2.46 6.92 3.72
N GLU A 12 1.47 6.27 3.10
CA GLU A 12 0.48 5.49 3.84
C GLU A 12 1.19 4.27 4.48
N PRO A 13 0.57 3.58 5.46
CA PRO A 13 1.14 2.34 6.00
C PRO A 13 1.51 1.35 4.89
N ILE A 14 2.64 0.65 5.02
CA ILE A 14 3.29 -0.14 3.95
C ILE A 14 2.30 -1.07 3.24
N ALA A 15 1.37 -1.69 3.97
CA ALA A 15 0.33 -2.53 3.37
C ALA A 15 -0.53 -1.79 2.34
N LEU A 16 -0.98 -0.57 2.67
CA LEU A 16 -1.84 0.24 1.81
C LEU A 16 -1.01 0.98 0.74
N ASP A 17 0.20 1.41 1.09
CA ASP A 17 1.14 2.02 0.15
C ASP A 17 1.46 1.06 -1.01
N LEU A 18 1.64 -0.24 -0.70
CA LEU A 18 1.80 -1.28 -1.72
C LEU A 18 0.57 -1.40 -2.64
N LEU A 19 -0.66 -1.36 -2.11
CA LEU A 19 -1.87 -1.34 -2.95
C LEU A 19 -1.91 -0.10 -3.85
N ASN A 20 -1.45 1.03 -3.34
CA ASN A 20 -1.40 2.31 -4.04
C ASN A 20 -0.29 2.39 -5.12
N THR A 21 0.47 1.31 -5.34
CA THR A 21 1.29 1.15 -6.56
C THR A 21 0.45 1.02 -7.82
N ARG A 22 -0.86 0.80 -7.69
CA ARG A 22 -1.86 0.92 -8.75
C ARG A 22 -2.76 2.13 -8.53
N TRP A 23 -2.93 2.98 -9.53
CA TRP A 23 -3.78 4.17 -9.42
C TRP A 23 -4.36 4.61 -10.76
N MET A 24 -5.41 5.45 -10.71
CA MET A 24 -6.01 6.01 -11.92
C MET A 24 -5.29 7.29 -12.34
N ARG A 25 -4.96 7.41 -13.63
CA ARG A 25 -4.45 8.63 -14.27
C ARG A 25 -5.15 8.81 -15.60
N GLU A 26 -5.75 9.98 -15.83
CA GLU A 26 -6.38 10.33 -17.11
C GLU A 26 -7.42 9.29 -17.61
N GLY A 27 -8.07 8.58 -16.67
CA GLY A 27 -9.07 7.55 -16.97
C GLY A 27 -8.51 6.13 -17.12
N GLU A 28 -7.18 5.97 -17.09
CA GLU A 28 -6.51 4.69 -17.22
C GLU A 28 -5.92 4.22 -15.88
N LEU A 29 -5.92 2.90 -15.68
CA LEU A 29 -5.25 2.29 -14.54
C LEU A 29 -3.75 2.16 -14.84
N VAL A 30 -2.93 2.82 -14.03
CA VAL A 30 -1.47 2.78 -14.07
C VAL A 30 -0.97 1.87 -12.97
N ASP A 31 0.06 1.05 -13.25
CA ASP A 31 0.73 0.18 -12.28
C ASP A 31 2.24 0.44 -12.31
N LEU A 32 2.80 0.88 -11.18
CA LEU A 32 4.22 1.18 -11.02
C LEU A 32 5.10 -0.01 -11.41
N PHE A 33 4.63 -1.24 -11.15
CA PHE A 33 5.35 -2.48 -11.44
C PHE A 33 5.06 -3.05 -12.83
N ALA A 34 4.21 -2.39 -13.63
CA ALA A 34 3.91 -2.77 -15.02
C ALA A 34 4.55 -1.82 -16.04
N GLY A 35 5.54 -1.04 -15.63
CA GLY A 35 6.33 -0.16 -16.50
C GLY A 35 5.73 1.23 -16.73
N ALA A 36 4.97 1.72 -15.75
CA ALA A 36 4.48 3.08 -15.75
C ALA A 36 5.62 4.09 -15.93
N PHE A 37 5.37 5.18 -16.67
CA PHE A 37 6.32 6.28 -16.89
C PHE A 37 7.63 5.86 -17.58
N GLY A 38 7.61 4.77 -18.34
CA GLY A 38 8.81 4.26 -19.04
C GLY A 38 9.82 3.58 -18.12
N LEU A 39 9.46 3.34 -16.86
CA LEU A 39 10.26 2.53 -15.95
C LEU A 39 10.22 1.07 -16.40
N SER A 40 11.30 0.33 -16.22
CA SER A 40 11.23 -1.12 -16.14
C SER A 40 10.49 -1.53 -14.86
N ARG A 41 10.03 -2.79 -14.81
CA ARG A 41 9.34 -3.31 -13.62
C ARG A 41 10.23 -3.27 -12.36
N VAL A 42 11.52 -3.54 -12.53
CA VAL A 42 12.50 -3.53 -11.44
C VAL A 42 12.85 -2.10 -11.02
N GLU A 43 12.87 -1.12 -11.94
CA GLU A 43 12.99 0.29 -11.56
C GLU A 43 11.75 0.77 -10.79
N GLY A 44 10.55 0.34 -11.19
CA GLY A 44 9.33 0.58 -10.41
C GLY A 44 9.41 0.01 -8.99
N LEU A 45 9.94 -1.21 -8.84
CA LEU A 45 10.24 -1.79 -7.52
C LEU A 45 11.26 -0.95 -6.74
N ALA A 46 12.34 -0.51 -7.37
CA ALA A 46 13.37 0.30 -6.72
C ALA A 46 12.81 1.64 -6.20
N VAL A 47 11.98 2.31 -7.00
CA VAL A 47 11.26 3.54 -6.59
C VAL A 47 10.39 3.27 -5.36
N TRP A 48 9.62 2.19 -5.38
CA TRP A 48 8.76 1.84 -4.24
C TRP A 48 9.57 1.53 -2.98
N LEU A 49 10.62 0.69 -3.08
CA LEU A 49 11.49 0.35 -1.95
C LEU A 49 12.14 1.59 -1.34
N GLU A 50 12.56 2.56 -2.15
CA GLU A 50 13.09 3.84 -1.65
C GLU A 50 12.00 4.61 -0.88
N SER A 51 10.83 4.80 -1.49
CA SER A 51 9.72 5.56 -0.87
C SER A 51 9.19 4.92 0.42
N ALA A 52 9.24 3.58 0.52
CA ALA A 52 8.82 2.81 1.68
C ALA A 52 9.90 2.71 2.76
N GLY A 53 11.10 3.26 2.54
CA GLY A 53 12.23 3.17 3.48
C GLY A 53 12.86 1.77 3.57
N LEU A 54 12.71 0.96 2.53
CA LEU A 54 13.12 -0.46 2.47
C LEU A 54 14.38 -0.70 1.62
N ALA A 55 14.79 0.26 0.78
CA ALA A 55 15.92 0.13 -0.15
C ALA A 55 17.27 -0.15 0.53
N GLY A 56 17.46 0.28 1.79
CA GLY A 56 18.68 -0.01 2.55
C GLY A 56 18.80 -1.46 3.03
N ARG A 57 17.69 -2.22 3.00
CA ARG A 57 17.62 -3.59 3.55
C ARG A 57 17.31 -4.65 2.49
N PHE A 58 16.65 -4.27 1.40
CA PHE A 58 16.21 -5.19 0.36
C PHE A 58 16.59 -4.70 -1.03
N ARG A 59 16.88 -5.64 -1.93
CA ARG A 59 17.28 -5.35 -3.32
C ARG A 59 16.06 -5.25 -4.22
N ALA A 60 16.16 -4.38 -5.23
CA ALA A 60 15.20 -4.37 -6.33
C ALA A 60 15.65 -5.39 -7.39
N ASP A 61 15.03 -6.57 -7.40
CA ASP A 61 15.25 -7.61 -8.41
C ASP A 61 13.95 -8.31 -8.79
N ALA A 62 14.01 -9.18 -9.80
CA ALA A 62 12.84 -9.84 -10.35
C ALA A 62 12.15 -10.78 -9.33
N SER A 63 12.92 -11.51 -8.51
CA SER A 63 12.39 -12.42 -7.48
C SER A 63 11.63 -11.64 -6.41
N THR A 64 12.25 -10.56 -5.90
CA THR A 64 11.62 -9.65 -4.93
C THR A 64 10.34 -9.05 -5.48
N LEU A 65 10.34 -8.66 -6.76
CA LEU A 65 9.15 -8.13 -7.41
C LEU A 65 8.02 -9.18 -7.47
N VAL A 66 8.32 -10.43 -7.83
CA VAL A 66 7.31 -11.50 -7.89
C VAL A 66 6.65 -11.69 -6.53
N HIS A 67 7.44 -11.84 -5.47
CA HIS A 67 6.90 -12.01 -4.11
C HIS A 67 6.10 -10.79 -3.64
N LEU A 68 6.56 -9.59 -3.97
CA LEU A 68 5.85 -8.36 -3.63
C LEU A 68 4.52 -8.22 -4.37
N MET A 69 4.47 -8.63 -5.65
CA MET A 69 3.22 -8.68 -6.40
C MET A 69 2.26 -9.68 -5.77
N THR A 70 2.71 -10.90 -5.43
CA THR A 70 1.90 -11.90 -4.71
C THR A 70 1.28 -11.32 -3.43
N ALA A 71 2.07 -10.61 -2.61
CA ALA A 71 1.54 -9.94 -1.42
C ALA A 71 0.54 -8.83 -1.75
N ARG A 72 0.80 -8.04 -2.79
CA ARG A 72 -0.14 -7.00 -3.24
C ARG A 72 -1.48 -7.58 -3.65
N GLU A 73 -1.49 -8.70 -4.39
CA GLU A 73 -2.73 -9.37 -4.78
C GLU A 73 -3.47 -9.97 -3.58
N ALA A 74 -2.76 -10.61 -2.64
CA ALA A 74 -3.34 -11.14 -1.41
C ALA A 74 -3.98 -10.03 -0.55
N LEU A 75 -3.24 -8.94 -0.32
CA LEU A 75 -3.72 -7.78 0.44
C LEU A 75 -4.89 -7.08 -0.23
N ALA A 76 -4.88 -6.95 -1.56
CA ALA A 76 -5.98 -6.32 -2.28
C ALA A 76 -7.30 -7.06 -2.05
N ARG A 77 -7.25 -8.40 -2.05
CA ARG A 77 -8.42 -9.23 -1.76
C ARG A 77 -8.85 -9.11 -0.29
N ALA A 78 -7.90 -9.21 0.64
CA ALA A 78 -8.19 -9.17 2.07
C ALA A 78 -8.75 -7.81 2.53
N VAL A 79 -8.29 -6.71 1.93
CA VAL A 79 -8.80 -5.36 2.19
C VAL A 79 -10.18 -5.15 1.57
N ALA A 80 -10.44 -5.74 0.39
CA ALA A 80 -11.73 -5.63 -0.27
C ALA A 80 -12.84 -6.42 0.46
N ASP A 81 -12.51 -7.62 0.95
CA ASP A 81 -13.40 -8.45 1.75
C ASP A 81 -12.63 -9.11 2.91
N PRO A 82 -12.65 -8.53 4.12
CA PRO A 82 -12.00 -9.11 5.29
C PRO A 82 -12.58 -10.48 5.72
N ALA A 83 -13.78 -10.84 5.24
CA ALA A 83 -14.38 -12.13 5.53
C ALA A 83 -13.92 -13.24 4.56
N ASP A 84 -13.28 -12.89 3.43
CA ASP A 84 -12.75 -13.86 2.46
C ASP A 84 -11.65 -14.73 3.11
N GLU A 85 -11.99 -15.98 3.40
CA GLU A 85 -11.08 -16.98 3.97
C GLU A 85 -9.91 -17.31 3.02
N SER A 86 -10.16 -17.35 1.71
CA SER A 86 -9.10 -17.59 0.74
C SER A 86 -8.14 -16.41 0.66
N ALA A 87 -8.63 -15.17 0.82
CA ALA A 87 -7.76 -14.01 0.90
C ALA A 87 -6.90 -14.03 2.17
N ARG A 88 -7.47 -14.41 3.32
CA ARG A 88 -6.72 -14.59 4.57
C ARG A 88 -5.64 -15.64 4.44
N ALA A 89 -5.95 -16.81 3.87
CA ALA A 89 -4.97 -17.87 3.61
C ALA A 89 -3.82 -17.41 2.70
N LEU A 90 -4.08 -16.54 1.70
CA LEU A 90 -3.03 -15.97 0.86
C LEU A 90 -2.13 -14.99 1.61
N VAL A 91 -2.68 -14.20 2.53
CA VAL A 91 -1.88 -13.32 3.40
C VAL A 91 -1.03 -14.17 4.35
N ASP A 92 -1.59 -15.22 4.93
CA ASP A 92 -0.87 -16.16 5.80
C ASP A 92 0.28 -16.85 5.05
N ALA A 93 0.06 -17.29 3.81
CA ALA A 93 1.12 -17.85 2.97
C ALA A 93 2.30 -16.88 2.75
N VAL A 94 2.05 -15.58 2.61
CA VAL A 94 3.13 -14.57 2.55
C VAL A 94 3.85 -14.47 3.90
N LEU A 95 3.11 -14.54 5.01
CA LEU A 95 3.64 -14.42 6.36
C LEU A 95 4.51 -15.63 6.76
N GLU A 96 4.31 -16.80 6.17
CA GLU A 96 5.14 -18.00 6.39
C GLU A 96 6.62 -17.80 5.98
N HIS A 97 6.92 -16.84 5.10
CA HIS A 97 8.27 -16.57 4.61
C HIS A 97 9.14 -15.69 5.53
N GLY A 98 8.64 -15.34 6.71
CA GLY A 98 9.38 -14.54 7.67
C GLY A 98 8.88 -14.73 9.10
N ARG A 99 9.71 -14.34 10.06
CA ARG A 99 9.39 -14.46 11.49
C ARG A 99 9.92 -13.26 12.27
N ILE A 100 9.26 -12.95 13.36
CA ILE A 100 9.76 -11.99 14.35
C ILE A 100 10.62 -12.72 15.36
N ARG A 101 11.88 -12.30 15.49
CA ARG A 101 12.76 -12.66 16.58
C ARG A 101 12.74 -11.58 17.64
N ALA A 102 12.32 -11.93 18.85
CA ALA A 102 12.48 -11.07 20.02
C ALA A 102 13.98 -10.93 20.36
N THR A 103 14.38 -9.73 20.73
CA THR A 103 15.76 -9.35 21.04
C THR A 103 15.77 -8.43 22.26
N LEU A 104 16.93 -8.30 22.89
CA LEU A 104 17.19 -7.31 23.94
C LEU A 104 18.19 -6.29 23.37
N THR A 105 17.80 -5.01 23.31
CA THR A 105 18.65 -3.89 22.89
C THR A 105 19.01 -3.02 24.10
N ALA A 106 19.86 -2.01 23.89
CA ALA A 106 20.23 -1.06 24.96
C ALA A 106 19.02 -0.24 25.45
N GLU A 107 18.00 -0.08 24.60
CA GLU A 107 16.77 0.66 24.86
C GLU A 107 15.66 -0.22 25.46
N GLY A 108 15.87 -1.53 25.58
CA GLY A 108 14.92 -2.49 26.13
C GLY A 108 14.55 -3.61 25.16
N PRO A 109 13.35 -4.21 25.28
CA PRO A 109 12.89 -5.23 24.34
C PRO A 109 12.81 -4.68 22.91
N GLY A 110 13.35 -5.43 21.96
CA GLY A 110 13.29 -5.10 20.53
C GLY A 110 12.85 -6.29 19.70
N GLU A 111 12.39 -6.03 18.50
CA GLU A 111 12.02 -7.07 17.53
C GLU A 111 12.86 -6.96 16.27
N ARG A 112 13.19 -8.12 15.68
CA ARG A 112 13.88 -8.19 14.39
C ARG A 112 13.17 -9.18 13.49
N ALA A 113 12.77 -8.72 12.30
CA ALA A 113 12.27 -9.61 11.27
C ALA A 113 13.43 -10.39 10.60
N GLU A 114 13.29 -11.71 10.54
CA GLU A 114 14.21 -12.65 9.88
C GLU A 114 13.51 -13.35 8.72
N PHE A 115 14.26 -13.63 7.66
CA PHE A 115 13.79 -14.32 6.46
C PHE A 115 14.82 -15.36 6.05
N ASP A 116 14.37 -16.55 5.65
CA ASP A 116 15.26 -17.56 5.08
C ASP A 116 15.63 -17.20 3.64
N ASP A 117 14.69 -16.59 2.90
CA ASP A 117 14.92 -15.93 1.61
C ASP A 117 14.65 -14.41 1.74
N PRO A 118 15.68 -13.56 1.67
CA PRO A 118 15.54 -12.10 1.78
C PRO A 118 14.62 -11.46 0.74
N THR A 119 14.39 -12.10 -0.41
CA THR A 119 13.52 -11.56 -1.47
C THR A 119 12.05 -11.52 -1.07
N TRP A 120 11.64 -12.28 -0.05
CA TRP A 120 10.32 -12.18 0.57
C TRP A 120 10.18 -11.01 1.54
N GLY A 121 11.27 -10.39 1.95
CA GLY A 121 11.27 -9.41 3.04
C GLY A 121 10.32 -8.23 2.83
N PRO A 122 10.29 -7.56 1.66
CA PRO A 122 9.33 -6.48 1.42
C PRO A 122 7.87 -6.95 1.41
N ALA A 123 7.59 -8.11 0.80
CA ALA A 123 6.27 -8.72 0.73
C ALA A 123 5.74 -9.06 2.14
N TRP A 124 6.59 -9.71 2.94
CA TRP A 124 6.31 -10.04 4.34
C TRP A 124 6.11 -8.79 5.20
N THR A 125 6.93 -7.75 4.99
CA THR A 125 6.81 -6.48 5.73
C THR A 125 5.45 -5.83 5.48
N ALA A 126 4.97 -5.83 4.24
CA ALA A 126 3.64 -5.33 3.90
C ALA A 126 2.53 -6.17 4.55
N ALA A 127 2.62 -7.50 4.49
CA ALA A 127 1.64 -8.40 5.11
C ALA A 127 1.61 -8.26 6.65
N ARG A 128 2.77 -8.16 7.30
CA ARG A 128 2.87 -7.95 8.75
C ARG A 128 2.28 -6.61 9.17
N ASN A 129 2.55 -5.55 8.40
CA ASN A 129 1.98 -4.22 8.66
C ASN A 129 0.44 -4.24 8.53
N TYR A 130 -0.13 -5.02 7.61
CA TYR A 130 -1.58 -5.18 7.53
C TYR A 130 -2.16 -5.76 8.84
N LEU A 131 -1.51 -6.76 9.44
CA LEU A 131 -1.92 -7.29 10.75
C LEU A 131 -1.86 -6.23 11.87
N GLU A 132 -0.87 -5.33 11.85
CA GLU A 132 -0.76 -4.22 12.81
C GLU A 132 -1.91 -3.22 12.67
N LEU A 133 -2.33 -2.92 11.44
CA LEU A 133 -3.48 -2.07 11.18
C LEU A 133 -4.77 -2.72 11.67
N LEU A 134 -4.95 -4.02 11.43
CA LEU A 134 -6.10 -4.77 11.91
C LEU A 134 -6.14 -4.85 13.44
N ALA A 135 -5.00 -5.02 14.10
CA ALA A 135 -4.92 -5.07 15.55
C ALA A 135 -5.17 -3.70 16.21
N SER A 136 -4.72 -2.62 15.57
CA SER A 136 -4.84 -1.27 16.14
C SER A 136 -6.21 -0.63 15.88
N ALA A 137 -6.72 -0.68 14.65
CA ALA A 137 -8.00 -0.11 14.27
C ALA A 137 -8.50 -0.64 12.91
N PRO A 138 -9.14 -1.81 12.86
CA PRO A 138 -9.52 -2.45 11.59
C PRO A 138 -10.51 -1.60 10.78
N GLY A 139 -11.39 -0.87 11.46
CA GLY A 139 -12.38 0.02 10.83
C GLY A 139 -11.82 1.32 10.24
N ARG A 140 -10.49 1.54 10.29
CA ARG A 140 -9.83 2.74 9.75
C ARG A 140 -9.15 2.51 8.39
N ILE A 141 -9.23 1.30 7.84
CA ILE A 141 -8.76 1.02 6.48
C ILE A 141 -9.89 1.35 5.50
N HIS A 142 -9.66 2.27 4.57
CA HIS A 142 -10.67 2.68 3.61
C HIS A 142 -10.15 2.72 2.18
N LYS A 143 -11.02 2.33 1.25
CA LYS A 143 -10.93 2.75 -0.15
C LYS A 143 -11.42 4.20 -0.29
N CYS A 144 -10.77 4.98 -1.16
CA CYS A 144 -11.21 6.33 -1.48
C CYS A 144 -12.66 6.36 -1.98
N ALA A 145 -13.48 7.26 -1.44
CA ALA A 145 -14.89 7.39 -1.82
C ALA A 145 -15.13 8.10 -3.17
N SER A 146 -14.07 8.45 -3.92
CA SER A 146 -14.20 8.98 -5.28
C SER A 146 -14.42 7.83 -6.26
N GLU A 147 -15.46 7.89 -7.08
CA GLU A 147 -15.84 6.83 -8.02
C GLU A 147 -14.71 6.43 -8.98
N THR A 148 -13.87 7.40 -9.36
CA THR A 148 -12.73 7.22 -10.27
C THR A 148 -11.41 6.98 -9.55
N CYS A 149 -11.41 6.72 -8.24
CA CYS A 149 -10.20 6.50 -7.46
C CYS A 149 -10.15 5.07 -6.91
N VAL A 150 -8.99 4.43 -7.05
CA VAL A 150 -8.74 3.06 -6.59
C VAL A 150 -7.81 3.01 -5.36
N LEU A 151 -7.38 4.17 -4.86
CA LEU A 151 -6.43 4.27 -3.77
C LEU A 151 -7.07 3.92 -2.42
N HIS A 152 -6.24 3.39 -1.53
CA HIS A 152 -6.56 3.06 -0.14
C HIS A 152 -5.80 3.99 0.81
N PHE A 153 -6.35 4.22 1.99
CA PHE A 153 -5.70 5.02 3.03
C PHE A 153 -6.09 4.53 4.42
N HIS A 154 -5.23 4.81 5.39
CA HIS A 154 -5.54 4.64 6.80
C HIS A 154 -6.08 5.96 7.37
N ASP A 155 -7.25 5.91 8.02
CA ASP A 155 -7.87 7.09 8.60
C ASP A 155 -7.23 7.46 9.93
N THR A 156 -6.30 8.41 9.90
CA THR A 156 -5.67 8.99 11.10
C THR A 156 -6.44 10.18 11.67
N SER A 157 -7.60 10.54 11.11
CA SER A 157 -8.41 11.65 11.62
C SER A 157 -8.99 11.33 13.00
N ARG A 158 -9.14 12.38 13.83
CA ARG A 158 -9.66 12.24 15.21
C ARG A 158 -10.95 11.43 15.28
N ASN A 159 -11.88 11.67 14.36
CA ASN A 159 -13.22 11.08 14.39
C ASN A 159 -13.36 9.82 13.53
N GLY A 160 -12.35 9.43 12.73
CA GLY A 160 -12.48 8.27 11.84
C GLY A 160 -13.51 8.49 10.71
N THR A 161 -13.59 9.72 10.19
CA THR A 161 -14.58 10.10 9.17
C THR A 161 -13.95 10.61 7.86
N ARG A 162 -12.66 10.36 7.63
CA ARG A 162 -11.98 10.72 6.37
C ARG A 162 -12.57 9.85 5.27
N ARG A 163 -13.04 10.48 4.19
CA ARG A 163 -13.65 9.78 3.04
C ARG A 163 -12.75 9.73 1.81
N TRP A 164 -11.69 10.54 1.77
CA TRP A 164 -10.86 10.71 0.58
C TRP A 164 -9.40 10.46 0.91
N CYS A 165 -8.71 9.77 0.00
CA CYS A 165 -7.28 9.49 0.09
C CYS A 165 -6.43 10.79 0.08
N SER A 166 -6.95 11.88 -0.47
CA SER A 166 -6.35 13.20 -0.33
C SER A 166 -7.43 14.26 -0.47
N MET A 167 -7.38 15.26 0.42
CA MET A 167 -8.29 16.38 0.36
C MET A 167 -8.00 17.27 -0.84
N SER A 168 -6.72 17.49 -1.18
CA SER A 168 -6.31 18.35 -2.29
C SER A 168 -6.66 17.73 -3.65
N ALA A 169 -6.58 16.40 -3.78
CA ALA A 169 -6.90 15.69 -5.00
C ALA A 169 -8.38 15.26 -5.09
N CYS A 170 -8.78 14.27 -4.29
CA CYS A 170 -10.11 13.66 -4.40
C CYS A 170 -11.20 14.50 -3.71
N GLY A 171 -10.88 15.09 -2.54
CA GLY A 171 -11.84 15.94 -1.81
C GLY A 171 -12.28 17.17 -2.60
N ASN A 172 -11.31 17.87 -3.22
CA ASN A 172 -11.58 19.04 -4.06
C ASN A 172 -12.33 18.69 -5.34
N ARG A 173 -11.97 17.58 -6.01
CA ARG A 173 -12.69 17.10 -7.20
C ARG A 173 -14.17 16.82 -6.90
N ALA A 174 -14.46 16.18 -5.77
CA ALA A 174 -15.83 15.93 -5.33
C ALA A 174 -16.59 17.23 -5.01
N LYS A 175 -15.93 18.23 -4.42
CA LYS A 175 -16.54 19.56 -4.19
C LYS A 175 -16.88 20.27 -5.49
N ALA A 176 -15.96 20.26 -6.46
CA ALA A 176 -16.16 20.89 -7.77
C ALA A 176 -17.33 20.24 -8.53
N SER A 177 -17.36 18.90 -8.62
CA SER A 177 -18.45 18.15 -9.25
C SER A 177 -19.83 18.52 -8.68
N ARG A 178 -19.97 18.56 -7.34
CA ARG A 178 -21.21 18.99 -6.68
C ARG A 178 -21.59 20.44 -6.96
N HIS A 179 -20.61 21.33 -7.10
CA HIS A 179 -20.88 22.72 -7.49
C HIS A 179 -21.45 22.78 -8.91
N TYR A 180 -20.78 22.14 -9.88
CA TYR A 180 -21.24 22.12 -11.27
C TYR A 180 -22.63 21.50 -11.45
N ALA A 181 -22.94 20.40 -10.75
CA ALA A 181 -24.27 19.79 -10.79
C ALA A 181 -25.36 20.80 -10.38
N ARG A 182 -25.16 21.52 -9.27
CA ARG A 182 -26.09 22.55 -8.78
C ARG A 182 -26.20 23.77 -9.70
N THR A 183 -25.13 24.12 -10.42
CA THR A 183 -25.16 25.24 -11.37
C THR A 183 -25.86 24.88 -12.68
N ARG A 184 -25.90 23.60 -13.07
CA ARG A 184 -26.64 23.12 -14.27
C ARG A 184 -28.13 22.88 -14.02
N GLU A 185 -28.54 22.79 -12.76
CA GLU A 185 -29.94 22.64 -12.33
C GLU A 185 -30.64 23.98 -12.08
N ARG A 186 -29.94 25.11 -12.26
CA ARG A 186 -30.48 26.46 -12.24
C ARG A 186 -30.53 27.04 -13.64
#